data_AF-A0A6I6EY31-F1
#
_entry.id   AF-A0A6I6EY31-F1
#
_cell.length_a   1.000
_cell.length_b   1.000
_cell.length_c   1.000
_cell.angle_alpha   90.00
_cell.angle_beta   90.00
_cell.angle_gamma   90.00
#
_symmetry.space_group_name_H-M   'P 1'
#
loop_
_entity.id
_entity.type
_entity.pdbx_description
1 polymer ?
#
loop_
_entity_poly.entity_id
_entity_poly.type
_entity_poly.pdbx_seq_one_letter_code
_entity_poly.pdbx_strand_id
1 'polypeptide(L)'
;MKMYLPLIKALIPYYYIFCLVMIGMGGLPDYLEHIDGIEIKNICELQRAFISDDVRDTTGPITLMMISPFLYLVARYKFKSWLANIALIGLCAYWLWSFYIQYALCM
;
A
#
# COMPACT_ATOMS: atom_id res chain seq x y z
N MET A 1 1.73 -3.25 -32.13
CA MET A 1 1.24 -2.69 -30.83
C MET A 1 -0.17 -3.15 -30.42
N LYS A 2 -1.12 -3.44 -31.34
CA LYS A 2 -2.48 -3.92 -30.98
C LYS A 2 -2.53 -5.30 -30.31
N MET A 3 -1.55 -6.17 -30.56
CA MET A 3 -1.54 -7.56 -30.07
C MET A 3 -1.29 -7.67 -28.55
N TYR A 4 -0.58 -6.72 -27.94
CA TYR A 4 -0.25 -6.74 -26.51
C TYR A 4 -1.30 -6.05 -25.63
N LEU A 5 -2.20 -5.27 -26.23
CA LEU A 5 -3.23 -4.53 -25.51
C LEU A 5 -4.20 -5.43 -24.70
N PRO A 6 -4.69 -6.58 -25.21
CA PRO A 6 -5.52 -7.47 -24.40
C PRO A 6 -4.74 -8.11 -23.25
N LEU A 7 -3.46 -8.46 -23.49
CA LEU A 7 -2.57 -9.02 -22.46
C LEU A 7 -2.33 -8.02 -21.32
N ILE A 8 -2.00 -6.77 -21.66
CA ILE A 8 -1.80 -5.70 -20.69
C ILE A 8 -3.06 -5.48 -19.86
N LYS A 9 -4.24 -5.46 -20.50
CA LYS A 9 -5.52 -5.30 -19.78
C LYS A 9 -5.79 -6.45 -18.80
N ALA A 10 -5.44 -7.68 -19.17
CA ALA A 10 -5.57 -8.84 -18.30
C ALA A 10 -4.63 -8.78 -17.10
N LEU A 11 -3.45 -8.17 -17.23
CA LEU A 11 -2.44 -8.05 -16.16
C LEU A 11 -2.76 -6.99 -15.11
N ILE A 12 -3.53 -5.95 -15.46
CA ILE A 12 -3.90 -4.84 -14.56
C ILE A 12 -4.51 -5.32 -13.22
N PRO A 13 -5.52 -6.20 -13.17
CA PRO A 13 -6.10 -6.66 -11.90
C PRO A 13 -5.09 -7.43 -11.04
N TYR A 14 -4.23 -8.26 -11.64
CA TYR A 14 -3.19 -8.98 -10.90
C TYR A 14 -2.17 -8.03 -10.30
N TYR A 15 -1.76 -7.01 -11.07
CA TYR A 15 -0.84 -5.98 -10.59
C TYR A 15 -1.48 -5.14 -9.46
N TYR A 16 -2.77 -4.83 -9.57
CA TYR A 16 -3.51 -4.15 -8.52
C TYR A 16 -3.52 -4.95 -7.21
N ILE A 17 -3.82 -6.25 -7.27
CA ILE A 17 -3.78 -7.15 -6.10
C ILE A 17 -2.36 -7.23 -5.52
N PHE A 18 -1.35 -7.33 -6.38
CA PHE A 18 0.05 -7.34 -5.96
C PHE A 18 0.42 -6.07 -5.20
N CYS A 19 0.02 -4.89 -5.67
CA CYS A 19 0.23 -3.64 -4.94
C CYS A 19 -0.48 -3.64 -3.58
N LEU A 20 -1.72 -4.13 -3.51
CA LEU A 20 -2.44 -4.24 -2.22
C LEU A 20 -1.68 -5.13 -1.22
N VAL A 21 -1.20 -6.29 -1.67
CA VAL A 21 -0.44 -7.23 -0.82
C VAL A 21 0.84 -6.57 -0.32
N MET A 22 1.60 -5.92 -1.20
CA MET A 22 2.87 -5.28 -0.82
C MET A 22 2.68 -4.11 0.13
N ILE A 23 1.63 -3.29 -0.06
CA ILE A 23 1.25 -2.23 0.88
C ILE A 23 0.83 -2.83 2.22
N GLY A 24 0.06 -3.92 2.20
CA GLY A 24 -0.37 -4.62 3.41
C GLY A 24 0.83 -5.13 4.20
N MET A 25 1.71 -5.91 3.58
CA MET A 25 2.89 -6.45 4.26
C MET A 25 3.86 -5.38 4.76
N GLY A 26 3.99 -4.27 4.04
CA GLY A 26 4.92 -3.21 4.42
C GLY A 26 4.37 -2.21 5.42
N GLY A 27 3.05 -2.03 5.50
CA GLY A 27 2.39 -0.98 6.29
C GLY A 27 1.52 -1.51 7.44
N LEU A 28 1.01 -2.74 7.35
CA LEU A 28 0.34 -3.36 8.50
C LEU A 28 1.42 -3.86 9.46
N PRO A 29 1.31 -3.48 10.73
CA PRO A 29 2.10 -4.10 11.75
C PRO A 29 1.70 -5.57 11.90
N ASP A 30 2.69 -6.46 11.96
CA ASP A 30 2.49 -7.89 12.19
C ASP A 30 1.92 -8.12 13.59
N TYR A 31 0.60 -8.03 13.74
CA TYR A 31 -0.09 -8.54 14.90
C TYR A 31 -0.22 -10.04 14.74
N LEU A 32 0.65 -10.81 15.40
CA LEU A 32 0.36 -12.14 15.97
C LEU A 32 1.56 -12.88 16.57
N GLU A 33 2.73 -12.27 16.78
CA GLU A 33 3.72 -12.89 17.66
C GLU A 33 3.77 -12.16 19.00
N HIS A 34 3.47 -12.91 20.06
CA HIS A 34 3.87 -12.62 21.42
C HIS A 34 5.39 -12.41 21.44
N ILE A 35 5.84 -11.20 21.15
CA ILE A 35 7.24 -10.83 21.35
C ILE A 35 7.36 -10.54 22.85
N ASP A 36 7.90 -11.51 23.56
CA ASP A 36 8.47 -11.36 24.91
C ASP A 36 7.47 -11.07 26.06
N GLY A 37 6.25 -11.60 25.98
CA GLY A 37 5.28 -11.57 27.10
C GLY A 37 4.65 -10.20 27.38
N ILE A 38 4.91 -9.20 26.53
CA ILE A 38 4.24 -7.90 26.58
C ILE A 38 3.02 -7.99 25.65
N GLU A 39 1.82 -7.99 26.21
CA GLU A 39 0.59 -7.85 25.43
C GLU A 39 0.56 -6.45 24.79
N ILE A 40 1.00 -6.35 23.53
CA ILE A 40 0.84 -5.13 22.75
C ILE A 40 -0.64 -5.04 22.36
N LYS A 41 -1.38 -4.14 23.02
CA LYS A 41 -2.83 -4.03 22.87
C LYS A 41 -3.22 -3.12 21.72
N ASN A 42 -2.32 -2.22 21.28
CA ASN A 42 -2.61 -1.22 20.25
C ASN A 42 -1.39 -0.87 19.37
N ILE A 43 -1.66 -0.33 18.17
CA ILE A 43 -0.67 0.22 17.20
C ILE A 43 0.32 1.18 17.84
N CYS A 44 -0.13 1.99 18.79
CA CYS A 44 0.71 3.01 19.43
C CYS A 44 1.76 2.42 20.37
N GLU A 45 1.44 1.32 21.05
CA GLU A 45 2.38 0.61 21.91
C GLU A 45 3.46 -0.08 21.08
N LEU A 46 3.06 -0.65 19.93
CA LEU A 46 3.99 -1.23 18.98
C LEU A 46 4.96 -0.20 18.41
N GLN A 47 4.45 0.96 17.99
CA GLN A 47 5.29 2.04 17.46
C GLN A 47 6.35 2.49 18.47
N ARG A 48 6.02 2.55 19.77
CA ARG A 48 6.98 2.91 20.83
C ARG A 48 8.01 1.81 21.09
N ALA A 49 7.63 0.55 20.95
CA ALA A 49 8.53 -0.58 21.15
C ALA A 49 9.55 -0.73 20.00
N PHE A 50 9.17 -0.37 18.77
CA PHE A 50 9.95 -0.62 17.55
C PHE A 50 10.41 0.64 16.81
N ILE A 51 10.62 1.76 17.53
CA ILE A 51 11.10 3.02 16.94
C ILE A 51 12.39 2.83 16.11
N SER A 52 13.26 1.89 16.49
CA SER A 52 14.54 1.64 15.81
C SER A 52 14.46 0.66 14.63
N ASP A 53 13.40 -0.15 14.53
CA ASP A 53 13.24 -1.20 13.50
C ASP A 53 12.03 -0.93 12.59
N ASP A 54 11.71 0.34 12.36
CA ASP A 54 10.58 0.70 11.51
C ASP A 54 10.94 0.54 10.02
N VAL A 55 10.65 -0.65 9.47
CA VAL A 55 10.83 -0.95 8.05
C VAL A 55 9.97 -0.06 7.14
N ARG A 56 8.98 0.66 7.69
CA ARG A 56 8.05 1.53 6.94
C ARG A 56 8.72 2.72 6.29
N ASP A 57 9.80 3.23 6.87
CA ASP A 57 10.59 4.31 6.27
C ASP A 57 11.18 3.89 4.92
N THR A 58 11.39 2.59 4.73
CA THR A 58 11.88 2.01 3.47
C THR A 58 10.74 1.47 2.62
N THR A 59 9.79 0.70 3.19
CA THR A 59 8.70 0.06 2.44
C THR A 59 7.64 1.06 1.95
N GLY A 60 7.43 2.17 2.66
CA GLY A 60 6.51 3.24 2.27
C GLY A 60 6.87 3.87 0.92
N PRO A 61 8.09 4.43 0.74
CA PRO A 61 8.53 4.97 -0.54
C PRO A 61 8.56 3.94 -1.67
N ILE A 62 8.98 2.69 -1.39
CA ILE A 62 9.02 1.61 -2.37
C ILE A 62 7.61 1.30 -2.88
N THR A 63 6.66 1.08 -1.99
CA THR A 63 5.27 0.77 -2.37
C THR A 63 4.59 1.95 -3.05
N LEU A 64 4.95 3.20 -2.72
CA LEU A 64 4.49 4.38 -3.45
C LEU A 64 5.01 4.41 -4.89
N MET A 65 6.29 4.08 -5.11
CA MET A 65 6.84 3.91 -6.47
C MET A 65 6.09 2.82 -7.25
N MET A 66 5.65 1.74 -6.59
CA MET A 66 4.86 0.68 -7.22
C MET A 66 3.44 1.12 -7.62
N ILE A 67 2.89 2.18 -7.04
CA ILE A 67 1.61 2.76 -7.48
C ILE A 67 1.80 3.59 -8.77
N SER A 68 3.01 4.09 -9.05
CA SER A 68 3.28 4.99 -10.17
C SER A 68 2.88 4.48 -11.57
N PRO A 69 2.96 3.17 -11.91
CA PRO A 69 2.51 2.69 -13.21
C PRO A 69 0.99 2.81 -13.39
N PHE A 70 0.22 2.67 -12.31
CA PHE A 70 -1.23 2.89 -12.31
C PHE A 70 -1.55 4.37 -12.52
N LEU A 71 -0.80 5.25 -11.86
CA LEU A 71 -0.86 6.71 -12.03
C LEU A 71 -0.59 7.12 -13.49
N TYR A 72 0.49 6.58 -14.08
CA TYR A 72 0.83 6.81 -15.49
C TYR A 72 -0.28 6.31 -16.43
N LEU A 73 -0.81 5.12 -16.18
CA LEU A 73 -1.88 4.54 -17.00
C LEU A 73 -3.13 5.42 -16.98
N VAL A 74 -3.59 5.81 -15.79
CA VAL A 74 -4.76 6.67 -15.62
C VAL A 74 -4.54 8.04 -16.28
N ALA A 75 -3.37 8.66 -16.08
CA ALA A 75 -3.02 9.93 -16.69
C ALA A 75 -2.99 9.83 -18.22
N ARG A 76 -2.47 8.73 -18.78
CA ARG A 76 -2.42 8.51 -20.23
C ARG A 76 -3.81 8.38 -20.85
N TYR A 77 -4.76 7.79 -20.12
CA TYR A 77 -6.17 7.74 -20.50
C TYR A 77 -6.97 9.00 -20.10
N LYS A 78 -6.29 10.07 -19.66
CA LYS A 78 -6.88 11.34 -19.24
C LYS A 78 -8.01 11.16 -18.21
N PHE A 79 -7.86 10.22 -17.28
CA PHE A 79 -8.85 9.95 -16.23
C PHE A 79 -10.27 9.62 -16.76
N LYS A 80 -10.40 9.15 -18.01
CA LYS A 80 -11.73 8.86 -18.61
C LYS A 80 -12.40 7.61 -18.03
N SER A 81 -11.63 6.69 -17.46
CA SER A 81 -12.17 5.46 -16.88
C SER A 81 -12.44 5.65 -15.40
N TRP A 82 -13.73 5.68 -15.03
CA TRP A 82 -14.16 5.80 -13.64
C TRP A 82 -13.61 4.64 -12.78
N LEU A 83 -13.63 3.40 -13.29
CA LEU A 83 -13.07 2.23 -12.61
C LEU A 83 -11.58 2.39 -12.31
N ALA A 84 -10.78 2.83 -13.29
CA ALA A 84 -9.34 3.01 -13.11
C ALA A 84 -9.03 4.13 -12.12
N ASN A 85 -9.84 5.20 -12.12
CA ASN A 85 -9.70 6.29 -11.16
C ASN A 85 -10.04 5.83 -9.74
N ILE A 86 -11.13 5.10 -9.55
CA ILE A 86 -11.52 4.55 -8.23
C ILE A 86 -10.46 3.59 -7.72
N ALA A 87 -9.95 2.70 -8.57
CA ALA A 87 -8.86 1.79 -8.20
C ALA A 87 -7.61 2.56 -7.75
N LEU A 88 -7.20 3.58 -8.50
CA LEU A 88 -6.05 4.40 -8.12
C LEU A 88 -6.28 5.15 -6.80
N ILE A 89 -7.45 5.75 -6.61
CA ILE A 89 -7.81 6.43 -5.36
C ILE A 89 -7.81 5.42 -4.20
N GLY A 90 -8.35 4.23 -4.41
CA GLY A 90 -8.35 3.14 -3.43
C GLY A 90 -6.94 2.73 -3.01
N LEU A 91 -6.01 2.57 -3.97
CA LEU A 91 -4.60 2.29 -3.68
C LEU A 91 -3.93 3.41 -2.88
N CYS A 92 -4.12 4.67 -3.29
CA CYS A 92 -3.55 5.81 -2.58
C CYS A 92 -4.12 5.95 -1.17
N ALA A 93 -5.43 5.77 -1.01
CA ALA A 93 -6.10 5.82 0.29
C ALA A 93 -5.63 4.68 1.21
N TYR A 94 -5.52 3.46 0.67
CA TYR A 94 -5.01 2.31 1.42
C TYR A 94 -3.56 2.50 1.82
N TRP A 95 -2.69 3.00 0.92
CA TRP A 95 -1.31 3.34 1.25
C TRP A 95 -1.23 4.41 2.33
N LEU A 96 -2.00 5.49 2.22
CA LEU A 96 -2.01 6.58 3.20
C LEU A 96 -2.50 6.09 4.57
N TRP A 97 -3.52 5.22 4.57
CA TRP A 97 -4.02 4.60 5.78
C TRP A 97 -2.95 3.72 6.45
N SER A 98 -2.36 2.79 5.69
CA SER A 98 -1.38 1.83 6.18
C SER A 98 -0.06 2.45 6.61
N PHE A 99 0.36 3.58 6.03
CA PHE A 99 1.66 4.18 6.36
C PHE A 99 1.58 5.45 7.21
N TYR A 100 0.46 6.17 7.23
CA TYR A 100 0.39 7.48 7.92
C TYR A 100 -0.75 7.57 8.92
N ILE A 101 -2.00 7.34 8.50
CA ILE A 101 -3.17 7.65 9.34
C ILE A 101 -3.21 6.79 10.60
N GLN A 102 -2.91 5.50 10.49
CA GLN A 102 -2.91 4.58 11.65
C GLN A 102 -1.96 5.02 12.77
N TYR A 103 -0.85 5.69 12.43
CA TYR A 103 0.21 6.07 13.36
C TYR A 103 0.11 7.54 13.77
N ALA A 104 -0.46 8.40 12.93
CA ALA A 104 -0.75 9.79 13.28
C ALA A 104 -1.73 9.89 14.45
N LEU A 105 -2.60 8.89 14.64
CA LEU A 105 -3.53 8.80 15.79
C LEU A 105 -2.83 8.37 17.09
N CYS A 106 -1.55 8.01 17.04
CA CYS A 106 -0.76 7.58 18.20
C CYS A 106 0.14 8.68 18.80
N MET A 107 0.21 9.85 18.15
CA MET A 107 0.90 11.05 18.65
C MET A 107 0.04 11.83 19.64
#